data_AF-A0A8T5NDG1-F1
#
_entry.id   AF-A0A8T5NDG1-F1
#
_cell.length_a   1.000
_cell.length_b   1.000
_cell.length_c   1.000
_cell.angle_alpha   90.00
_cell.angle_beta   90.00
_cell.angle_gamma   90.00
#
_symmetry.space_group_name_H-M   'P 1'
#
loop_
_entity.id
_entity.type
_entity.pdbx_description
1 polymer ?
#
loop_
_entity_poly.entity_id
_entity_poly.type
_entity_poly.pdbx_seq_one_letter_code
_entity_poly.pdbx_strand_id
1 'polypeptide(L)'
;MLEKTINTNLRSMEERGEYAEYAVKTNIIESNCSIEDIPKSFGDYSFELKPTQDKFLYVMIVRKGTEKIILYLDTFFKRFWKLYNIEKSLTVNNFISQFTNNLLKVDSLWMPHQMLNNLEKDYINVGFSIKFKQEILEDEELSENDISQLTMRLWSKGSKPTKGLINLLEKNNYPTTKTSTRLLNKKDDEIKFLDEVFFDGKVTVSKGTDIEEHIHFVDDIIDDYSEKMTQIEDNRMYLESSLGGFKNNGYPFEIKFSKSQSIEKVSDKLINSTSPFRLYTNIQHSLDPGVMISDEHGSIF
;
A
#
# COMPACT_ATOMS: atom_id res chain seq x y z
N MET A 1 25.60 -6.64 -5.20
CA MET A 1 25.41 -5.81 -6.43
C MET A 1 24.31 -4.78 -6.24
N LEU A 2 23.13 -5.18 -5.74
CA LEU A 2 22.04 -4.28 -5.33
C LEU A 2 22.51 -3.19 -4.36
N GLU A 3 23.08 -3.61 -3.23
CA GLU A 3 23.57 -2.72 -2.18
C GLU A 3 24.57 -1.68 -2.71
N LYS A 4 25.57 -2.10 -3.51
CA LYS A 4 26.52 -1.19 -4.17
C LYS A 4 25.83 -0.17 -5.09
N THR A 5 24.85 -0.60 -5.88
CA THR A 5 24.07 0.28 -6.77
C THR A 5 23.23 1.27 -5.97
N ILE A 6 22.57 0.81 -4.91
CA ILE A 6 21.75 1.66 -4.04
C ILE A 6 22.63 2.65 -3.27
N ASN A 7 23.70 2.19 -2.61
CA ASN A 7 24.63 3.04 -1.87
C ASN A 7 25.27 4.12 -2.75
N THR A 8 25.63 3.78 -4.00
CA THR A 8 26.13 4.76 -4.96
C THR A 8 25.08 5.83 -5.27
N ASN A 9 23.82 5.43 -5.44
CA ASN A 9 22.73 6.37 -5.70
C ASN A 9 22.40 7.23 -4.46
N LEU A 10 22.32 6.65 -3.26
CA LEU A 10 22.08 7.38 -2.01
C LEU A 10 23.11 8.49 -1.80
N ARG A 11 24.40 8.17 -1.99
CA ARG A 11 25.48 9.17 -1.95
C ARG A 11 25.30 10.27 -3.00
N SER A 12 24.92 9.91 -4.22
CA SER A 12 24.65 10.89 -5.28
C SER A 12 23.44 11.79 -4.99
N MET A 13 22.46 11.30 -4.21
CA MET A 13 21.30 12.09 -3.80
C MET A 13 21.66 13.13 -2.74
N GLU A 14 22.62 12.82 -1.85
CA GLU A 14 23.15 13.83 -0.92
C GLU A 14 23.78 15.01 -1.66
N GLU A 15 24.43 14.74 -2.79
CA GLU A 15 25.06 15.76 -3.64
C GLU A 15 24.03 16.55 -4.49
N ARG A 16 22.94 15.91 -4.91
CA ARG A 16 21.93 16.50 -5.82
C ARG A 16 20.75 17.18 -5.12
N GLY A 17 20.58 16.98 -3.81
CA GLY A 17 19.49 17.54 -3.02
C GLY A 17 18.17 16.75 -3.10
N GLU A 18 17.17 17.17 -2.32
CA GLU A 18 15.92 16.43 -2.03
C GLU A 18 14.99 16.13 -3.24
N TYR A 19 15.32 16.61 -4.45
CA TYR A 19 14.45 16.51 -5.64
C TYR A 19 15.05 15.65 -6.76
N ALA A 20 15.90 14.68 -6.44
CA ALA A 20 16.45 13.79 -7.46
C ALA A 20 15.35 12.94 -8.12
N GLU A 21 15.22 13.05 -9.44
CA GLU A 21 14.25 12.30 -10.26
C GLU A 21 14.41 10.77 -10.11
N TYR A 22 15.60 10.32 -9.66
CA TYR A 22 16.03 8.93 -9.54
C TYR A 22 16.30 8.52 -8.08
N ALA A 23 15.38 8.88 -7.17
CA ALA A 23 15.40 8.39 -5.80
C ALA A 23 15.27 6.86 -5.71
N VAL A 24 15.94 6.25 -4.72
CA VAL A 24 15.73 4.84 -4.37
C VAL A 24 14.31 4.67 -3.83
N LYS A 25 13.62 3.65 -4.33
CA LYS A 25 12.23 3.35 -4.01
C LYS A 25 12.11 1.87 -3.68
N THR A 26 11.26 1.58 -2.72
CA THR A 26 10.89 0.21 -2.36
C THR A 26 9.38 0.13 -2.43
N ASN A 27 8.85 -0.78 -3.24
CA ASN A 27 7.43 -1.08 -3.27
C ASN A 27 7.21 -2.42 -2.57
N ILE A 28 6.55 -2.39 -1.41
CA ILE A 28 6.13 -3.60 -0.72
C ILE A 28 4.80 -4.03 -1.33
N ILE A 29 4.69 -5.30 -1.71
CA ILE A 29 3.47 -5.91 -2.22
C ILE A 29 3.15 -7.17 -1.42
N GLU A 30 1.87 -7.46 -1.28
CA GLU A 30 1.40 -8.72 -0.72
C GLU A 30 1.30 -9.77 -1.84
N SER A 31 2.08 -10.84 -1.73
CA SER A 31 2.10 -11.97 -2.64
C SER A 31 1.53 -13.22 -1.96
N ASN A 32 0.34 -13.62 -2.40
CA ASN A 32 -0.29 -14.88 -2.00
C ASN A 32 0.08 -16.02 -2.98
N CYS A 33 1.29 -15.96 -3.55
CA CYS A 33 1.81 -16.92 -4.52
C CYS A 33 3.32 -17.08 -4.45
N SER A 34 3.85 -18.12 -5.09
CA SER A 34 5.29 -18.28 -5.28
C SER A 34 5.73 -17.57 -6.56
N ILE A 35 7.04 -17.38 -6.73
CA ILE A 35 7.60 -16.68 -7.90
C ILE A 35 7.26 -17.44 -9.20
N GLU A 36 7.21 -18.77 -9.12
CA GLU A 36 6.90 -19.65 -10.24
C GLU A 36 5.45 -19.48 -10.73
N ASP A 37 4.56 -18.95 -9.88
CA ASP A 37 3.16 -18.70 -10.22
C ASP A 37 2.96 -17.37 -10.98
N ILE A 38 3.98 -16.49 -11.02
CA ILE A 38 3.85 -15.18 -11.68
C ILE A 38 3.92 -15.36 -13.22
N PRO A 39 2.93 -14.88 -13.98
CA PRO A 39 2.65 -15.38 -15.33
C PRO A 39 3.59 -14.99 -16.50
N LYS A 40 4.89 -14.72 -16.44
CA LYS A 40 5.75 -14.18 -17.56
C LYS A 40 5.28 -12.94 -18.36
N SER A 41 3.99 -12.70 -18.54
CA SER A 41 3.37 -11.54 -19.16
C SER A 41 1.94 -11.34 -18.63
N PHE A 42 1.51 -10.10 -18.50
CA PHE A 42 0.12 -9.72 -18.23
C PHE A 42 -0.15 -8.36 -18.89
N GLY A 43 -1.32 -8.19 -19.50
CA GLY A 43 -1.60 -7.00 -20.31
C GLY A 43 -0.50 -6.75 -21.35
N ASP A 44 0.01 -5.52 -21.38
CA ASP A 44 1.12 -5.11 -22.26
C ASP A 44 2.52 -5.34 -21.67
N TYR A 45 2.61 -5.93 -20.48
CA TYR A 45 3.87 -6.16 -19.80
C TYR A 45 4.36 -7.59 -20.03
N SER A 46 5.65 -7.72 -20.29
CA SER A 46 6.39 -8.99 -20.18
C SER A 46 7.51 -8.85 -19.17
N PHE A 47 7.86 -9.93 -18.49
CA PHE A 47 8.92 -9.91 -17.50
C PHE A 47 9.81 -11.14 -17.54
N GLU A 48 11.08 -10.90 -17.23
CA GLU A 48 12.13 -11.89 -17.10
C GLU A 48 12.69 -11.78 -15.69
N LEU A 49 12.70 -12.90 -14.95
CA LEU A 49 13.33 -12.99 -13.64
C LEU A 49 14.68 -13.67 -13.78
N LYS A 50 15.74 -12.99 -13.35
CA LYS A 50 17.09 -13.54 -13.31
C LYS A 50 17.47 -13.80 -11.86
N PRO A 51 17.80 -15.05 -11.48
CA PRO A 51 18.26 -15.34 -10.14
C PRO A 51 19.58 -14.61 -9.88
N THR A 52 19.82 -14.25 -8.61
CA THR A 52 21.10 -13.73 -8.17
C THR A 52 21.87 -14.79 -7.36
N GLN A 53 23.00 -14.40 -6.75
CA GLN A 53 23.70 -15.27 -5.81
C GLN A 53 22.96 -15.39 -4.47
N ASP A 54 22.09 -14.44 -4.16
CA ASP A 54 21.19 -14.53 -3.02
C ASP A 54 19.92 -15.29 -3.45
N LYS A 55 19.57 -16.31 -2.66
CA LYS A 55 18.46 -17.23 -2.92
C LYS A 55 17.12 -16.52 -3.05
N PHE A 56 16.90 -15.45 -2.31
CA PHE A 56 15.61 -14.76 -2.25
C PHE A 56 15.56 -13.50 -3.11
N LEU A 57 16.67 -13.15 -3.76
CA LEU A 57 16.79 -11.94 -4.56
C LEU A 57 16.90 -12.25 -6.05
N TYR A 58 16.05 -11.57 -6.82
CA TYR A 58 15.94 -11.71 -8.28
C TYR A 58 16.06 -10.34 -8.95
N VAL A 59 16.67 -10.30 -10.13
CA VAL A 59 16.57 -9.13 -11.02
C VAL A 59 15.35 -9.33 -11.91
N MET A 60 14.34 -8.50 -11.72
CA MET A 60 13.12 -8.47 -12.52
C MET A 60 13.25 -7.43 -13.63
N ILE A 61 13.31 -7.90 -14.86
CA ILE A 61 13.35 -7.06 -16.06
C ILE A 61 11.94 -7.01 -16.62
N VAL A 62 11.28 -5.87 -16.51
CA VAL A 62 9.93 -5.65 -17.05
C VAL A 62 10.05 -4.89 -18.37
N ARG A 63 9.25 -5.29 -19.37
CA ARG A 63 9.20 -4.65 -20.68
C ARG A 63 7.76 -4.31 -21.05
N LYS A 64 7.55 -3.09 -21.55
CA LYS A 64 6.30 -2.63 -22.14
C LYS A 64 6.63 -1.96 -23.48
N GLY A 65 6.44 -2.68 -24.59
CA GLY A 65 6.92 -2.22 -25.90
C GLY A 65 8.45 -2.00 -25.89
N THR A 66 8.88 -0.76 -26.10
CA THR A 66 10.30 -0.35 -26.06
C THR A 66 10.80 0.04 -24.68
N GLU A 67 9.89 0.30 -23.73
CA GLU A 67 10.27 0.67 -22.36
C GLU A 67 10.77 -0.54 -21.59
N LYS A 68 11.83 -0.33 -20.81
CA LYS A 68 12.45 -1.35 -19.96
C LYS A 68 12.56 -0.78 -18.55
N ILE A 69 12.06 -1.52 -17.57
CA ILE A 69 12.11 -1.20 -16.14
C ILE A 69 12.94 -2.30 -15.47
N ILE A 70 13.92 -1.92 -14.65
CA ILE A 70 14.71 -2.87 -13.87
C ILE A 70 14.32 -2.74 -12.40
N LEU A 71 13.79 -3.82 -11.83
CA LEU A 71 13.45 -3.94 -10.42
C LEU A 71 14.30 -5.05 -9.80
N TYR A 72 14.59 -4.94 -8.51
CA TYR A 72 15.16 -6.03 -7.72
C TYR A 72 14.08 -6.54 -6.79
N LEU A 73 13.68 -7.79 -7.02
CA LEU A 73 12.62 -8.47 -6.30
C LEU A 73 13.24 -9.30 -5.18
N ASP A 74 12.99 -8.90 -3.94
CA ASP A 74 13.32 -9.65 -2.74
C ASP A 74 12.07 -10.38 -2.23
N THR A 75 12.21 -11.69 -2.08
CA THR A 75 11.15 -12.65 -1.72
C THR A 75 11.44 -13.37 -0.40
N PHE A 76 12.31 -12.77 0.44
CA PHE A 76 12.66 -13.32 1.75
C PHE A 76 11.43 -13.58 2.61
N PHE A 77 10.49 -12.62 2.64
CA PHE A 77 9.19 -12.82 3.26
C PHE A 77 8.26 -13.58 2.30
N LYS A 78 7.75 -14.72 2.74
CA LYS A 78 6.95 -15.62 1.90
C LYS A 78 5.71 -14.94 1.30
N ARG A 79 5.03 -14.11 2.09
CA ARG A 79 3.78 -13.41 1.73
C ARG A 79 4.00 -11.97 1.25
N PHE A 80 5.19 -11.40 1.45
CA PHE A 80 5.44 -10.00 1.17
C PHE A 80 6.69 -9.87 0.34
N TRP A 81 6.59 -9.24 -0.82
CA TRP A 81 7.75 -9.02 -1.67
C TRP A 81 8.15 -7.55 -1.66
N LYS A 82 9.46 -7.31 -1.68
CA LYS A 82 10.04 -5.96 -1.77
C LYS A 82 10.59 -5.76 -3.17
N LEU A 83 10.10 -4.73 -3.86
CA LEU A 83 10.54 -4.35 -5.20
C LEU A 83 11.38 -3.06 -5.14
N TYR A 84 12.71 -3.23 -5.09
CA TYR A 84 13.66 -2.11 -5.07
C TYR A 84 13.91 -1.57 -6.47
N ASN A 85 13.96 -0.24 -6.62
CA ASN A 85 14.24 0.41 -7.90
C ASN A 85 14.75 1.85 -7.74
N ILE A 86 15.28 2.40 -8.84
CA ILE A 86 15.67 3.82 -8.96
C ILE A 86 14.93 4.51 -10.11
N GLU A 87 13.96 3.83 -10.70
CA GLU A 87 13.25 4.24 -11.92
C GLU A 87 12.33 5.43 -11.66
N LYS A 88 11.85 6.11 -12.72
CA LYS A 88 10.94 7.25 -12.55
C LYS A 88 9.66 6.83 -11.82
N SER A 89 9.21 7.64 -10.86
CA SER A 89 8.03 7.34 -10.04
C SER A 89 6.78 7.05 -10.87
N LEU A 90 6.54 7.81 -11.96
CA LEU A 90 5.38 7.60 -12.81
C LEU A 90 5.40 6.23 -13.48
N THR A 91 6.56 5.83 -14.02
CA THR A 91 6.76 4.54 -14.69
C THR A 91 6.51 3.37 -13.74
N VAL A 92 7.10 3.42 -12.54
CA VAL A 92 6.96 2.35 -11.54
C VAL A 92 5.56 2.32 -10.96
N ASN A 93 4.97 3.46 -10.62
CA ASN A 93 3.60 3.50 -10.10
C ASN A 93 2.60 2.91 -11.11
N ASN A 94 2.75 3.22 -12.39
CA ASN A 94 1.92 2.65 -13.45
C ASN A 94 2.11 1.13 -13.57
N PHE A 95 3.35 0.64 -13.45
CA PHE A 95 3.62 -0.78 -13.44
C PHE A 95 3.01 -1.46 -12.21
N ILE A 96 3.30 -0.97 -11.00
CA ILE A 96 2.81 -1.56 -9.73
C ILE A 96 1.29 -1.60 -9.70
N SER A 97 0.62 -0.50 -10.08
CA SER A 97 -0.84 -0.46 -10.16
C SER A 97 -1.39 -1.51 -11.14
N GLN A 98 -0.77 -1.71 -12.29
CA GLN A 98 -1.18 -2.75 -13.23
C GLN A 98 -0.84 -4.15 -12.69
N PHE A 99 0.27 -4.31 -11.98
CA PHE A 99 0.70 -5.57 -11.39
C PHE A 99 -0.28 -6.05 -10.31
N THR A 100 -0.71 -5.16 -9.41
CA THR A 100 -1.63 -5.47 -8.29
C THR A 100 -3.11 -5.44 -8.66
N ASN A 101 -3.48 -4.89 -9.82
CA ASN A 101 -4.86 -4.91 -10.33
C ASN A 101 -5.15 -6.08 -11.28
N ASN A 102 -4.14 -6.60 -12.00
CA ASN A 102 -4.34 -7.69 -12.96
C ASN A 102 -3.99 -9.08 -12.43
N LEU A 103 -3.23 -9.18 -11.34
CA LEU A 103 -2.83 -10.46 -10.76
C LEU A 103 -3.60 -10.74 -9.47
N LEU A 104 -4.52 -11.71 -9.51
CA LEU A 104 -5.42 -12.04 -8.39
C LEU A 104 -4.71 -12.39 -7.08
N LYS A 105 -3.46 -12.88 -7.15
CA LYS A 105 -2.67 -13.28 -5.98
C LYS A 105 -1.66 -12.23 -5.54
N VAL A 106 -1.68 -11.04 -6.14
CA VAL A 106 -0.75 -9.95 -5.81
C VAL A 106 -1.55 -8.69 -5.51
N ASP A 107 -1.30 -8.09 -4.34
CA ASP A 107 -1.94 -6.86 -3.90
C ASP A 107 -0.90 -5.82 -3.47
N SER A 108 -1.31 -4.56 -3.44
CA SER A 108 -0.59 -3.53 -2.69
C SER A 108 -0.82 -3.73 -1.19
N LEU A 109 0.07 -3.19 -0.36
CA LEU A 109 -0.28 -3.02 1.05
C LEU A 109 -1.41 -2.01 1.18
N TRP A 110 -2.21 -2.17 2.23
CA TRP A 110 -3.26 -1.23 2.59
C TRP A 110 -3.07 -0.79 4.03
N MET A 111 -2.03 0.01 4.26
CA MET A 111 -1.73 0.48 5.61
C MET A 111 -2.79 1.50 6.05
N PRO A 112 -3.57 1.21 7.09
CA PRO A 112 -4.47 2.20 7.68
C PRO A 112 -3.65 3.39 8.20
N HIS A 113 -4.25 4.59 8.21
CA HIS A 113 -3.53 5.80 8.64
C HIS A 113 -2.99 5.70 10.09
N GLN A 114 -3.59 4.85 10.94
CA GLN A 114 -3.08 4.53 12.27
C GLN A 114 -1.72 3.82 12.22
N MET A 115 -1.46 2.95 11.24
CA MET A 115 -0.14 2.35 11.05
C MET A 115 0.89 3.41 10.67
N LEU A 116 0.57 4.30 9.73
CA LEU A 116 1.45 5.43 9.39
C LEU A 116 1.73 6.32 10.62
N ASN A 117 0.74 6.55 11.47
CA ASN A 117 0.91 7.26 12.74
C ASN A 117 1.78 6.50 13.75
N ASN A 118 1.73 5.17 13.77
CA ASN A 118 2.54 4.36 14.67
C ASN A 118 4.02 4.46 14.35
N LEU A 119 4.39 4.53 13.05
CA LEU A 119 5.79 4.73 12.64
C LEU A 119 6.38 6.05 13.21
N GLU A 120 5.55 7.04 13.50
CA GLU A 120 5.98 8.34 14.05
C GLU A 120 6.34 8.29 15.54
N LYS A 121 6.17 7.12 16.19
CA LYS A 121 6.58 6.90 17.58
C LYS A 121 8.08 6.67 17.68
N ASP A 122 8.64 5.97 16.69
CA ASP A 122 10.04 5.54 16.69
C ASP A 122 10.94 6.50 15.91
N TYR A 123 10.34 7.31 15.02
CA TYR A 123 11.07 8.22 14.13
C TYR A 123 10.57 9.66 14.22
N ILE A 124 11.43 10.61 13.84
CA ILE A 124 11.06 12.03 13.80
C ILE A 124 10.19 12.24 12.55
N ASN A 125 8.89 12.46 12.74
CA ASN A 125 8.05 12.93 11.64
C ASN A 125 8.52 14.32 11.19
N VAL A 126 8.88 14.43 9.91
CA VAL A 126 9.27 15.67 9.25
C VAL A 126 8.32 16.04 8.12
N GLY A 127 7.24 15.29 7.92
CA GLY A 127 6.22 15.64 6.94
C GLY A 127 5.12 14.60 6.82
N PHE A 128 4.11 14.94 6.02
CA PHE A 128 2.99 14.06 5.70
C PHE A 128 2.27 14.55 4.44
N SER A 129 1.46 13.67 3.85
CA SER A 129 0.48 14.02 2.83
C SER A 129 -0.92 13.57 3.24
N ILE A 130 -1.92 14.38 2.91
CA ILE A 130 -3.35 14.06 3.02
C ILE A 130 -3.95 14.23 1.63
N LYS A 131 -4.75 13.24 1.22
CA LYS A 131 -5.60 13.34 0.05
C LYS A 131 -6.98 12.80 0.42
N PHE A 132 -7.95 13.68 0.37
CA PHE A 132 -9.36 13.38 0.60
C PHE A 132 -10.15 13.85 -0.62
N LYS A 133 -11.10 13.01 -1.02
CA LYS A 133 -12.09 13.32 -2.03
C LYS A 133 -13.39 12.69 -1.58
N GLN A 134 -14.44 13.48 -1.52
CA GLN A 134 -15.79 12.99 -1.28
C GLN A 134 -16.26 12.26 -2.55
N GLU A 135 -16.59 10.98 -2.41
CA GLU A 135 -17.05 10.16 -3.53
C GLU A 135 -18.43 9.53 -3.29
N ILE A 136 -18.99 9.69 -2.08
CA ILE A 136 -20.29 9.14 -1.66
C ILE A 136 -21.42 10.12 -1.98
N LEU A 137 -21.24 11.40 -1.64
CA LEU A 137 -22.21 12.46 -1.90
C LEU A 137 -21.93 13.12 -3.24
N GLU A 138 -23.00 13.48 -3.96
CA GLU A 138 -22.89 14.32 -5.15
C GLU A 138 -22.67 15.78 -4.77
N ASP A 139 -22.09 16.60 -5.65
CA ASP A 139 -21.76 18.01 -5.36
C ASP A 139 -23.01 18.82 -4.95
N GLU A 140 -24.18 18.46 -5.50
CA GLU A 140 -25.48 19.07 -5.19
C GLU A 140 -25.97 18.75 -3.77
N GLU A 141 -25.45 17.70 -3.15
CA GLU A 141 -25.78 17.26 -1.79
C GLU A 141 -24.83 17.84 -0.73
N LEU A 142 -23.75 18.50 -1.16
CA LEU A 142 -22.78 19.13 -0.27
C LEU A 142 -23.27 20.49 0.20
N SER A 143 -23.15 20.75 1.51
CA SER A 143 -23.33 22.10 2.03
C SER A 143 -22.11 22.98 1.71
N GLU A 144 -22.26 24.30 1.81
CA GLU A 144 -21.15 25.25 1.65
C GLU A 144 -19.96 25.01 2.61
N ASN A 145 -20.20 24.29 3.71
CA ASN A 145 -19.19 23.97 4.71
C ASN A 145 -18.59 22.57 4.52
N ASP A 146 -19.11 21.76 3.60
CA ASP A 146 -18.56 20.44 3.33
C ASP A 146 -17.34 20.52 2.41
N ILE A 147 -16.38 19.65 2.66
CA ILE A 147 -15.19 19.51 1.81
C ILE A 147 -15.51 18.51 0.72
N SER A 148 -15.48 18.93 -0.54
CA SER A 148 -15.53 18.02 -1.70
C SER A 148 -14.17 17.37 -1.96
N GLN A 149 -13.09 18.14 -1.85
CA GLN A 149 -11.73 17.66 -2.05
C GLN A 149 -10.72 18.43 -1.19
N LEU A 150 -9.77 17.71 -0.60
CA LEU A 150 -8.63 18.27 0.11
C LEU A 150 -7.37 17.54 -0.31
N THR A 151 -6.35 18.27 -0.76
CA THR A 151 -5.01 17.73 -0.96
C THR A 151 -4.03 18.66 -0.27
N MET A 152 -3.22 18.09 0.62
CA MET A 152 -2.26 18.85 1.39
C MET A 152 -1.00 18.03 1.60
N ARG A 153 0.15 18.71 1.53
CA ARG A 153 1.45 18.13 1.84
C ARG A 153 2.25 19.12 2.68
N LEU A 154 2.86 18.62 3.75
CA LEU A 154 3.73 19.40 4.61
C LEU A 154 5.09 18.74 4.68
N TRP A 155 6.14 19.56 4.53
CA TRP A 155 7.50 19.21 4.92
C TRP A 155 8.01 20.21 5.95
N SER A 156 8.71 19.71 6.95
CA SER A 156 9.18 20.47 8.10
C SER A 156 10.52 19.89 8.58
N LYS A 157 11.21 20.57 9.50
CA LYS A 157 12.47 20.08 10.05
C LYS A 157 12.31 19.14 11.25
N GLY A 158 11.10 18.98 11.78
CA GLY A 158 10.86 18.17 12.97
C GLY A 158 9.38 18.02 13.27
N SER A 159 9.04 17.23 14.27
CA SER A 159 7.66 16.77 14.47
C SER A 159 6.68 17.83 14.95
N LYS A 160 7.14 18.95 15.52
CA LYS A 160 6.26 19.95 16.14
C LYS A 160 5.33 20.63 15.11
N PRO A 161 5.81 21.16 13.98
CA PRO A 161 4.94 21.66 12.91
C PRO A 161 3.93 20.62 12.41
N THR A 162 4.37 19.38 12.14
CA THR A 162 3.47 18.31 11.68
C THR A 162 2.35 18.05 12.69
N LYS A 163 2.71 17.77 13.95
CA LYS A 163 1.73 17.51 15.02
C LYS A 163 0.79 18.70 15.23
N GLY A 164 1.33 19.91 15.18
CA GLY A 164 0.54 21.14 15.31
C GLY A 164 -0.52 21.29 14.21
N LEU A 165 -0.15 21.02 12.95
CA LEU A 165 -1.08 21.13 11.81
C LEU A 165 -2.14 20.03 11.83
N ILE A 166 -1.77 18.78 12.10
CA ILE A 166 -2.74 17.68 12.24
C ILE A 166 -3.75 17.99 13.36
N ASN A 167 -3.28 18.41 14.52
CA ASN A 167 -4.17 18.77 15.64
C ASN A 167 -5.10 19.94 15.27
N LEU A 168 -4.65 20.89 14.45
CA LEU A 168 -5.48 22.00 14.00
C LEU A 168 -6.59 21.51 13.06
N LEU A 169 -6.28 20.58 12.15
CA LEU A 169 -7.28 20.00 11.25
C LEU A 169 -8.31 19.19 12.01
N GLU A 170 -7.88 18.34 12.95
CA GLU A 170 -8.77 17.55 13.79
C GLU A 170 -9.71 18.43 14.62
N LYS A 171 -9.18 19.50 15.25
CA LYS A 171 -9.99 20.46 16.02
C LYS A 171 -11.07 21.16 15.21
N ASN A 172 -10.87 21.29 13.90
CA ASN A 172 -11.82 21.93 12.99
C ASN A 172 -12.61 20.91 12.15
N ASN A 173 -12.59 19.62 12.53
CA ASN A 173 -13.28 18.53 11.82
C ASN A 173 -12.90 18.41 10.33
N TYR A 174 -11.67 18.75 9.97
CA TYR A 174 -11.15 18.58 8.63
C TYR A 174 -10.56 17.17 8.42
N PRO A 175 -10.58 16.62 7.19
CA PRO A 175 -10.00 15.32 6.89
C PRO A 175 -8.51 15.24 7.28
N THR A 176 -8.16 14.23 8.07
CA THR A 176 -6.80 14.02 8.59
C THR A 176 -6.17 12.69 8.19
N THR A 177 -6.85 11.90 7.34
CA THR A 177 -6.35 10.61 6.86
C THR A 177 -5.08 10.81 6.03
N LYS A 178 -3.94 10.40 6.60
CA LYS A 178 -2.65 10.48 5.94
C LYS A 178 -2.58 9.46 4.80
N THR A 179 -2.12 9.91 3.64
CA THR A 179 -1.73 9.04 2.52
C THR A 179 -0.22 8.79 2.51
N SER A 180 0.56 9.62 3.19
CA SER A 180 1.96 9.33 3.47
C SER A 180 2.44 10.00 4.75
N THR A 181 3.52 9.48 5.33
CA THR A 181 4.28 10.08 6.42
C THR A 181 5.76 10.12 6.04
N ARG A 182 6.45 11.22 6.37
CA ARG A 182 7.87 11.40 6.08
C ARG A 182 8.65 11.37 7.39
N LEU A 183 9.59 10.44 7.50
CA LEU A 183 10.24 10.05 8.74
C LEU A 183 11.75 10.20 8.61
N LEU A 184 12.35 10.81 9.63
CA LEU A 184 13.78 11.00 9.76
C LEU A 184 14.30 10.10 10.88
N ASN A 185 15.23 9.21 10.54
CA ASN A 185 16.03 8.45 11.50
C ASN A 185 17.40 9.11 11.64
N LYS A 186 17.70 9.57 12.86
CA LYS A 186 18.94 10.27 13.19
C LYS A 186 19.58 9.59 14.39
N LYS A 187 20.80 9.07 14.21
CA LYS A 187 21.61 8.40 15.25
C LYS A 187 22.98 9.06 15.28
N ASP A 188 23.48 9.42 16.47
CA ASP A 188 24.80 10.05 16.67
C ASP A 188 25.08 11.27 15.78
N ASP A 189 24.09 12.15 15.66
CA ASP A 189 24.08 13.32 14.79
C ASP A 189 24.13 13.06 13.26
N GLU A 190 24.16 11.80 12.83
CA GLU A 190 24.10 11.37 11.44
C GLU A 190 22.68 11.02 11.00
N ILE A 191 22.31 11.42 9.79
CA ILE A 191 21.03 11.03 9.17
C ILE A 191 21.21 9.65 8.56
N LYS A 192 20.64 8.63 9.19
CA LYS A 192 20.66 7.26 8.68
C LYS A 192 19.75 7.14 7.46
N PHE A 193 18.51 7.59 7.59
CA PHE A 193 17.59 7.74 6.47
C PHE A 193 16.57 8.86 6.67
N LEU A 194 16.01 9.31 5.57
CA LEU A 194 14.88 10.22 5.45
C LEU A 194 13.94 9.64 4.40
N ASP A 195 12.93 8.93 4.86
CA ASP A 195 12.04 8.13 4.04
C ASP A 195 10.63 8.68 4.08
N GLU A 196 9.93 8.60 2.95
CA GLU A 196 8.49 8.81 2.90
C GLU A 196 7.80 7.49 2.64
N VAL A 197 6.93 7.10 3.57
CA VAL A 197 6.13 5.88 3.52
C VAL A 197 4.71 6.25 3.13
N PHE A 198 4.23 5.64 2.05
CA PHE A 198 2.89 5.79 1.53
C PHE A 198 2.01 4.65 2.00
N PHE A 199 0.70 4.91 2.16
CA PHE A 199 -0.27 3.93 2.64
C PHE A 199 -0.32 2.63 1.81
N ASP A 200 0.10 2.69 0.54
CA ASP A 200 0.07 1.59 -0.42
C ASP A 200 1.31 0.67 -0.38
N GLY A 201 2.19 0.85 0.61
CA GLY A 201 3.43 0.08 0.76
C GLY A 201 4.61 0.63 -0.04
N LYS A 202 4.45 1.76 -0.73
CA LYS A 202 5.58 2.45 -1.34
C LYS A 202 6.40 3.20 -0.28
N VAL A 203 7.72 3.06 -0.36
CA VAL A 203 8.70 3.82 0.42
C VAL A 203 9.65 4.52 -0.55
N THR A 204 9.88 5.81 -0.34
CA THR A 204 10.86 6.57 -1.13
C THR A 204 11.93 7.18 -0.24
N VAL A 205 13.19 6.86 -0.54
CA VAL A 205 14.33 7.40 0.18
C VAL A 205 14.65 8.77 -0.39
N SER A 206 14.56 9.82 0.43
CA SER A 206 14.90 11.19 0.02
C SER A 206 16.35 11.55 0.35
N LYS A 207 16.89 10.99 1.43
CA LYS A 207 18.26 11.19 1.90
C LYS A 207 18.63 10.04 2.82
N GLY A 208 19.90 9.68 2.90
CA GLY A 208 20.38 8.70 3.86
C GLY A 208 21.78 8.23 3.51
N THR A 209 22.53 7.82 4.53
CA THR A 209 23.89 7.27 4.37
C THR A 209 23.91 5.75 4.49
N ASP A 210 22.82 5.14 4.94
CA ASP A 210 22.76 3.75 5.37
C ASP A 210 21.56 3.01 4.76
N ILE A 211 21.85 2.10 3.80
CA ILE A 211 20.83 1.25 3.19
C ILE A 211 20.36 0.12 4.10
N GLU A 212 21.21 -0.35 5.02
CA GLU A 212 20.83 -1.43 5.94
C GLU A 212 19.74 -0.94 6.89
N GLU A 213 19.87 0.30 7.38
CA GLU A 213 18.83 0.95 8.19
C GLU A 213 17.51 1.13 7.42
N HIS A 214 17.55 1.44 6.12
CA HIS A 214 16.35 1.46 5.28
C HIS A 214 15.73 0.06 5.12
N ILE A 215 16.56 -0.97 4.89
CA ILE A 215 16.06 -2.34 4.75
C ILE A 215 15.40 -2.81 6.04
N HIS A 216 16.04 -2.62 7.20
CA HIS A 216 15.45 -2.94 8.49
C HIS A 216 14.15 -2.18 8.74
N PHE A 217 14.10 -0.89 8.39
CA PHE A 217 12.88 -0.10 8.49
C PHE A 217 11.74 -0.63 7.62
N VAL A 218 12.04 -1.08 6.40
CA VAL A 218 11.04 -1.73 5.52
C VAL A 218 10.59 -3.07 6.09
N ASP A 219 11.50 -3.84 6.68
CA ASP A 219 11.19 -5.13 7.31
C ASP A 219 10.27 -4.92 8.53
N ASP A 220 10.50 -3.89 9.36
CA ASP A 220 9.62 -3.51 10.48
C ASP A 220 8.19 -3.18 10.00
N ILE A 221 8.05 -2.52 8.84
CA ILE A 221 6.73 -2.25 8.23
C ILE A 221 6.04 -3.55 7.84
N ILE A 222 6.78 -4.50 7.25
CA ILE A 222 6.24 -5.81 6.86
C ILE A 222 5.78 -6.58 8.09
N ASP A 223 6.59 -6.60 9.16
CA ASP A 223 6.25 -7.30 10.39
C ASP A 223 4.99 -6.73 11.06
N ASP A 224 4.88 -5.40 11.20
CA ASP A 224 3.68 -4.76 11.78
C ASP A 224 2.42 -5.01 10.91
N TYR A 225 2.58 -4.97 9.57
CA TYR A 225 1.48 -5.28 8.66
C TYR A 225 1.07 -6.76 8.73
N SER A 226 2.04 -7.66 8.73
CA SER A 226 1.84 -9.11 8.79
C SER A 226 1.13 -9.53 10.09
N GLU A 227 1.51 -8.94 11.22
CA GLU A 227 0.84 -9.19 12.50
C GLU A 227 -0.64 -8.78 12.44
N LYS A 228 -0.94 -7.59 11.89
CA LYS A 228 -2.31 -7.10 11.72
C LYS A 228 -3.13 -7.96 10.76
N MET A 229 -2.53 -8.39 9.66
CA MET A 229 -3.18 -9.31 8.73
C MET A 229 -3.49 -10.65 9.39
N THR A 230 -2.57 -11.19 10.19
CA THR A 230 -2.80 -12.42 10.97
C THR A 230 -3.95 -12.23 11.95
N GLN A 231 -3.98 -11.12 12.69
CA GLN A 231 -5.09 -10.80 13.59
C GLN A 231 -6.44 -10.69 12.85
N ILE A 232 -6.46 -10.06 11.67
CA ILE A 232 -7.67 -9.98 10.85
C ILE A 232 -8.11 -11.38 10.39
N GLU A 233 -7.17 -12.21 9.94
CA GLU A 233 -7.43 -13.54 9.42
C GLU A 233 -7.88 -14.53 10.49
N ASP A 234 -7.33 -14.46 11.70
CA ASP A 234 -7.71 -15.28 12.83
C ASP A 234 -9.12 -14.95 13.36
N ASN A 235 -9.56 -13.71 13.16
CA ASN A 235 -10.87 -13.24 13.62
C ASN A 235 -11.94 -13.21 12.51
N ARG A 236 -11.57 -13.46 11.24
CA ARG A 236 -12.49 -13.35 10.10
C ARG A 236 -13.64 -14.35 10.21
N MET A 237 -14.80 -13.96 9.69
CA MET A 237 -15.90 -14.89 9.52
C MET A 237 -15.58 -15.92 8.43
N TYR A 238 -15.89 -17.19 8.68
CA TYR A 238 -15.80 -18.26 7.69
C TYR A 238 -16.92 -19.29 7.89
N LEU A 239 -17.25 -19.99 6.79
CA LEU A 239 -18.20 -21.10 6.79
C LEU A 239 -17.45 -22.42 6.92
N GLU A 240 -17.82 -23.21 7.92
CA GLU A 240 -17.32 -24.55 8.14
C GLU A 240 -18.40 -25.56 7.74
N SER A 241 -18.04 -26.53 6.87
CA SER A 241 -18.96 -27.59 6.48
C SER A 241 -19.16 -28.58 7.64
N SER A 242 -20.41 -28.96 7.89
CA SER A 242 -20.81 -29.90 8.93
C SER A 242 -21.88 -30.86 8.41
N LEU A 243 -22.12 -31.96 9.14
CA LEU A 243 -23.05 -33.04 8.74
C LEU A 243 -24.49 -32.59 8.45
N GLY A 244 -24.88 -31.38 8.87
CA GLY A 244 -26.22 -30.80 8.65
C GLY A 244 -26.24 -29.48 7.88
N GLY A 245 -25.15 -29.09 7.22
CA GLY A 245 -25.02 -27.81 6.49
C GLY A 245 -23.80 -27.01 6.90
N PHE A 246 -23.86 -25.69 6.77
CA PHE A 246 -22.73 -24.80 7.09
C PHE A 246 -22.90 -24.16 8.46
N LYS A 247 -21.85 -24.17 9.27
CA LYS A 247 -21.74 -23.42 10.51
C LYS A 247 -20.92 -22.15 10.26
N ASN A 248 -21.39 -21.02 10.78
CA ASN A 248 -20.63 -19.78 10.76
C ASN A 248 -19.73 -19.71 12.01
N ASN A 249 -18.44 -19.43 11.84
CA ASN A 249 -17.49 -19.16 12.91
C ASN A 249 -16.77 -17.83 12.64
N GLY A 250 -16.17 -17.23 13.67
CA GLY A 250 -15.48 -15.93 13.59
C GLY A 250 -16.34 -14.77 14.10
N TYR A 251 -15.89 -13.53 13.87
CA TYR A 251 -16.54 -12.32 14.34
C TYR A 251 -16.84 -11.36 13.18
N PRO A 252 -18.02 -10.70 13.15
CA PRO A 252 -18.31 -9.69 12.15
C PRO A 252 -17.39 -8.48 12.32
N PHE A 253 -16.90 -7.94 11.21
CA PHE A 253 -16.26 -6.63 11.19
C PHE A 253 -17.33 -5.54 11.25
N GLU A 254 -17.31 -4.74 12.31
CA GLU A 254 -18.23 -3.62 12.48
C GLU A 254 -17.58 -2.31 12.01
N ILE A 255 -18.14 -1.68 10.97
CA ILE A 255 -17.73 -0.34 10.50
C ILE A 255 -18.69 0.70 11.08
N LYS A 256 -18.17 1.56 11.96
CA LYS A 256 -18.95 2.65 12.58
C LYS A 256 -18.70 3.95 11.83
N PHE A 257 -19.76 4.49 11.21
CA PHE A 257 -19.71 5.80 10.59
C PHE A 257 -19.97 6.90 11.64
N SER A 258 -19.18 7.97 11.60
CA SER A 258 -19.33 9.13 12.50
C SER A 258 -20.55 9.99 12.16
N LYS A 259 -21.10 9.83 10.95
CA LYS A 259 -22.33 10.48 10.47
C LYS A 259 -23.30 9.38 10.00
N SER A 260 -24.60 9.65 10.08
CA SER A 260 -25.61 8.80 9.45
C SER A 260 -25.35 8.77 7.94
N GLN A 261 -25.31 7.57 7.37
CA GLN A 261 -25.13 7.36 5.93
C GLN A 261 -26.27 6.48 5.41
N SER A 262 -26.70 6.71 4.17
CA SER A 262 -27.59 5.76 3.48
C SER A 262 -26.79 4.49 3.20
N ILE A 263 -27.30 3.36 3.70
CA ILE A 263 -26.66 2.07 3.46
C ILE A 263 -26.66 1.74 1.97
N GLU A 264 -27.69 2.18 1.24
CA GLU A 264 -27.83 2.00 -0.20
C GLU A 264 -26.71 2.73 -0.93
N LYS A 265 -26.51 4.03 -0.66
CA LYS A 265 -25.43 4.82 -1.29
C LYS A 265 -24.04 4.32 -0.94
N VAL A 266 -23.83 3.92 0.32
CA VAL A 266 -22.58 3.32 0.75
C VAL A 266 -22.37 2.00 0.01
N SER A 267 -23.36 1.11 0.02
CA SER A 267 -23.32 -0.18 -0.68
C SER A 267 -23.04 -0.02 -2.18
N ASP A 268 -23.74 0.90 -2.86
CA ASP A 268 -23.53 1.17 -4.28
C ASP A 268 -22.11 1.62 -4.57
N LYS A 269 -21.47 2.40 -3.68
CA LYS A 269 -20.07 2.82 -3.84
C LYS A 269 -19.07 1.74 -3.46
N LEU A 270 -19.39 0.91 -2.46
CA LEU A 270 -18.56 -0.24 -2.06
C LEU A 270 -18.57 -1.33 -3.15
N ILE A 271 -19.71 -1.51 -3.82
CA ILE A 271 -19.91 -2.56 -4.83
C ILE A 271 -19.57 -2.05 -6.25
N ASN A 272 -19.62 -0.73 -6.49
CA ASN A 272 -19.21 -0.17 -7.78
C ASN A 272 -17.72 -0.44 -8.06
N SER A 273 -17.51 -1.24 -9.10
CA SER A 273 -16.28 -1.94 -9.49
C SER A 273 -15.10 -1.05 -9.87
N THR A 274 -15.19 0.28 -9.69
CA THR A 274 -14.11 1.24 -10.00
C THR A 274 -12.86 1.03 -9.15
N SER A 275 -13.01 0.47 -7.96
CA SER A 275 -11.96 -0.11 -7.14
C SER A 275 -12.66 -1.12 -6.26
N PRO A 276 -12.78 -2.40 -6.68
CA PRO A 276 -13.58 -3.38 -5.96
C PRO A 276 -13.18 -3.32 -4.49
N PHE A 277 -14.14 -3.08 -3.61
CA PHE A 277 -13.88 -3.00 -2.19
C PHE A 277 -13.32 -4.35 -1.74
N ARG A 278 -11.99 -4.44 -1.63
CA ARG A 278 -11.24 -5.70 -1.41
C ARG A 278 -11.45 -6.28 0.01
N LEU A 279 -12.32 -5.65 0.80
CA LEU A 279 -12.76 -6.09 2.13
C LEU A 279 -13.79 -7.23 2.09
N TYR A 280 -14.27 -7.65 0.91
CA TYR A 280 -15.08 -8.87 0.83
C TYR A 280 -14.19 -10.11 0.98
N THR A 281 -14.16 -10.64 2.20
CA THR A 281 -13.48 -11.86 2.63
C THR A 281 -14.11 -13.16 2.09
N ASN A 282 -14.90 -13.11 1.01
CA ASN A 282 -15.32 -14.32 0.32
C ASN A 282 -14.17 -14.82 -0.56
N ILE A 283 -13.18 -15.42 0.08
CA ILE A 283 -12.38 -16.46 -0.57
C ILE A 283 -13.34 -17.63 -0.82
N GLN A 284 -14.07 -17.60 -1.93
CA GLN A 284 -14.61 -18.83 -2.49
C GLN A 284 -13.42 -19.72 -2.84
N HIS A 285 -13.04 -20.59 -1.90
CA HIS A 285 -12.28 -21.77 -2.26
C HIS A 285 -13.17 -22.57 -3.21
N SER A 286 -12.79 -22.55 -4.49
CA SER A 286 -13.53 -23.02 -5.67
C SER A 286 -14.63 -22.07 -6.17
N LEU A 287 -14.32 -21.37 -7.27
CA LEU A 287 -15.31 -21.15 -8.31
C LEU A 287 -15.56 -22.53 -8.95
N ASP A 288 -16.56 -23.24 -8.43
CA ASP A 288 -17.29 -24.23 -9.23
C ASP A 288 -18.00 -23.41 -10.33
N PRO A 289 -17.83 -23.70 -11.64
CA PRO A 289 -18.38 -22.89 -12.74
C PRO A 289 -19.92 -22.88 -12.85
N GLY A 290 -20.65 -23.19 -11.76
CA GLY A 290 -22.10 -23.37 -11.75
C GLY A 290 -22.87 -22.58 -10.69
N VAL A 291 -22.28 -21.61 -9.97
CA VAL A 291 -23.04 -20.84 -8.97
C VAL A 291 -23.75 -19.64 -9.61
N MET A 292 -25.03 -19.81 -9.93
CA MET A 292 -25.96 -18.72 -10.25
C MET A 292 -26.51 -18.09 -8.96
N ILE A 293 -26.47 -16.76 -8.87
CA ILE A 293 -27.13 -15.99 -7.80
C ILE A 293 -28.50 -15.55 -8.34
N SER A 294 -29.57 -15.92 -7.65
CA SER A 294 -30.95 -15.57 -8.02
C SER A 294 -31.67 -14.93 -6.84
N ASP A 295 -32.58 -13.99 -7.12
CA ASP A 295 -33.53 -13.44 -6.16
C ASP A 295 -34.97 -13.90 -6.48
N GLU A 296 -35.95 -13.43 -5.71
CA GLU A 296 -37.38 -13.74 -5.88
C GLU A 296 -38.02 -13.20 -7.17
N HIS A 297 -37.24 -12.50 -8.00
CA HIS A 297 -37.60 -11.99 -9.32
C HIS A 297 -36.78 -12.61 -10.47
N GLY A 298 -35.88 -13.55 -10.17
CA GLY A 298 -35.15 -14.34 -11.15
C GLY A 298 -33.66 -14.02 -11.22
N SER A 299 -32.99 -14.59 -12.24
CA SER A 299 -31.54 -14.48 -12.43
C SER A 299 -31.13 -13.04 -12.73
N ILE A 300 -30.26 -12.47 -11.88
CA ILE A 300 -29.66 -11.14 -12.13
C ILE A 300 -28.39 -11.28 -13.00
N PHE A 301 -27.81 -12.48 -13.10
CA PHE A 301 -26.78 -12.87 -14.07
C PHE A 301 -26.99 -14.30 -14.56
#